data_AF-A0A3C0TQV0-F1
#
_entry.id   AF-A0A3C0TQV0-F1
#
_cell.length_a   1.000
_cell.length_b   1.000
_cell.length_c   1.000
_cell.angle_alpha   90.00
_cell.angle_beta   90.00
_cell.angle_gamma   90.00
#
_symmetry.space_group_name_H-M   'P 1'
#
loop_
_entity.id
_entity.type
_entity.pdbx_description
1 polymer ?
#
loop_
_entity_poly.entity_id
_entity_poly.type
_entity_poly.pdbx_seq_one_letter_code
_entity_poly.pdbx_strand_id
1 'polypeptide(L)'
;MENKAGRRDECPFCGVDLHCCLNCRFYDRAAPRQCREPVAELVREKEKANFCDYFVFAEGDRAGSPDSGTEKARQQLDDLFKK
;
A
#
# COMPACT_ATOMS: atom_id res chain seq x y z
N MET A 1 -21.75 2.28 -4.38
CA MET A 1 -21.39 3.14 -3.24
C MET A 1 -19.89 3.18 -3.18
N GLU A 2 -19.29 4.34 -3.40
CA GLU A 2 -17.83 4.51 -3.38
C GLU A 2 -17.41 4.54 -1.91
N ASN A 3 -16.79 3.47 -1.40
CA ASN A 3 -16.21 3.45 -0.06
C ASN A 3 -14.96 4.34 -0.04
N LYS A 4 -15.18 5.65 -0.05
CA LYS A 4 -14.13 6.65 0.09
C LYS A 4 -14.03 7.02 1.57
N ALA A 5 -12.96 6.59 2.22
CA ALA A 5 -12.55 7.24 3.47
C ALA A 5 -12.35 8.73 3.19
N GLY A 6 -13.04 9.58 3.92
CA GLY A 6 -12.90 11.02 3.86
C GLY A 6 -11.48 11.45 4.25
N ARG A 7 -11.05 12.63 3.78
CA ARG A 7 -9.68 13.15 4.01
C ARG A 7 -9.30 13.31 5.49
N ARG A 8 -10.28 13.38 6.39
CA ARG A 8 -10.10 13.53 7.84
C ARG A 8 -10.64 12.34 8.61
N ASP A 9 -10.98 11.27 7.92
CA ASP A 9 -11.49 10.08 8.58
C ASP A 9 -10.32 9.37 9.26
N GLU A 10 -10.52 9.03 10.53
CA GLU A 10 -9.55 8.34 11.36
C GLU A 10 -10.11 6.98 11.77
N CYS A 11 -9.22 6.02 12.04
CA CYS A 11 -9.61 4.73 12.59
C CYS A 11 -10.16 4.91 14.02
N PRO A 12 -11.37 4.43 14.36
CA PRO A 12 -11.93 4.61 15.69
C PRO A 12 -11.20 3.84 16.80
N PHE A 13 -10.33 2.88 16.44
CA PHE A 13 -9.60 2.05 17.40
C PHE A 13 -8.19 2.58 17.70
N CYS A 14 -7.51 3.17 16.72
CA CYS A 14 -6.12 3.61 16.86
C CYS A 14 -5.85 5.06 16.45
N GLY A 15 -6.86 5.79 15.95
CA GLY A 15 -6.74 7.21 15.60
C GLY A 15 -5.88 7.52 14.38
N VAL A 16 -5.48 6.50 13.60
CA VAL A 16 -4.66 6.72 12.40
C VAL A 16 -5.50 7.22 11.23
N ASP A 17 -4.92 8.08 10.41
CA ASP A 17 -5.55 8.62 9.21
C ASP A 17 -5.89 7.50 8.21
N LEU A 18 -7.17 7.41 7.83
CA LEU A 18 -7.62 6.45 6.83
C LEU A 18 -7.27 6.90 5.41
N HIS A 19 -7.27 8.20 5.14
CA HIS A 19 -6.90 8.78 3.84
C HIS A 19 -5.38 9.04 3.72
N CYS A 20 -4.59 7.98 3.86
CA CYS A 20 -3.13 8.01 3.70
C CYS A 20 -2.66 7.10 2.55
N CYS A 21 -1.42 7.26 2.08
CA CYS A 21 -0.92 6.43 0.99
C CYS A 21 -0.94 4.94 1.33
N LEU A 22 -0.63 4.55 2.57
CA LEU A 22 -0.62 3.15 2.98
C LEU A 22 -1.97 2.44 2.76
N ASN A 23 -3.07 3.17 2.92
CA ASN A 23 -4.42 2.67 2.74
C ASN A 23 -4.95 2.84 1.31
N CYS A 24 -4.16 3.41 0.39
CA CYS A 24 -4.57 3.63 -1.00
C CYS A 24 -4.25 2.42 -1.88
N ARG A 25 -5.20 1.93 -2.68
CA ARG A 25 -5.01 0.77 -3.58
C ARG A 25 -3.81 0.87 -4.53
N PHE A 26 -3.40 2.10 -4.86
CA PHE A 26 -2.30 2.37 -5.80
C PHE A 26 -0.92 2.40 -5.13
N TYR A 27 -0.84 2.39 -3.80
CA TYR A 27 0.43 2.38 -3.09
C TYR A 27 1.17 1.06 -3.30
N ASP A 28 2.43 1.15 -3.66
CA ASP A 28 3.32 0.02 -3.90
C ASP A 28 4.75 0.43 -3.54
N ARG A 29 5.38 -0.27 -2.58
CA ARG A 29 6.74 0.06 -2.11
C ARG A 29 7.81 -0.11 -3.19
N ALA A 30 7.57 -0.98 -4.18
CA ALA A 30 8.51 -1.25 -5.27
C ALA A 30 8.32 -0.29 -6.46
N ALA A 31 7.20 0.43 -6.53
CA ALA A 31 6.95 1.37 -7.61
C ALA A 31 7.79 2.65 -7.46
N PRO A 32 8.14 3.33 -8.56
CA PRO A 32 8.69 4.68 -8.51
C PRO A 32 7.77 5.58 -7.69
N ARG A 33 8.34 6.42 -6.80
CA ARG A 33 7.58 7.31 -5.88
C ARG A 33 6.64 6.59 -4.90
N GLN A 34 6.73 5.26 -4.86
CA GLN A 34 5.88 4.37 -4.08
C GLN A 34 4.39 4.45 -4.46
N CYS A 35 4.09 4.76 -5.72
CA CYS A 35 2.73 4.86 -6.25
C CYS A 35 2.69 4.29 -7.66
N ARG A 36 1.65 3.50 -7.97
CA ARG A 36 1.41 2.96 -9.32
C ARG A 36 0.78 3.96 -10.28
N GLU A 37 0.27 5.08 -9.77
CA GLU A 37 -0.28 6.16 -10.58
C GLU A 37 0.81 7.20 -10.92
N PRO A 38 1.31 7.26 -12.17
CA PRO A 38 2.47 8.09 -12.51
C PRO A 38 2.20 9.59 -12.42
N VAL A 39 0.95 10.02 -12.61
CA VAL A 39 0.54 11.43 -12.56
C VAL A 39 0.14 11.90 -11.15
N ALA A 40 0.08 10.99 -10.17
CA ALA A 40 -0.19 11.37 -8.80
C ALA A 40 0.96 12.20 -8.20
N GLU A 41 0.60 13.16 -7.36
CA GLU A 41 1.57 13.98 -6.64
C GLU A 41 2.42 13.14 -5.67
N LEU A 42 3.70 13.52 -5.51
CA LEU A 42 4.58 12.85 -4.58
C LEU A 42 4.25 13.23 -3.14
N VAL A 43 3.59 12.33 -2.43
CA VAL A 43 3.40 12.44 -0.97
C VAL A 43 4.68 12.01 -0.24
N ARG A 44 5.19 12.82 0.69
CA ARG A 44 6.37 12.49 1.51
C ARG A 44 6.00 11.60 2.71
N GLU A 45 5.01 12.04 3.48
CA GLU A 45 4.53 11.32 4.67
C GLU A 45 3.44 10.33 4.26
N LYS A 46 3.82 9.07 4.02
CA LYS A 46 2.92 8.04 3.45
C LYS A 46 1.83 7.58 4.43
N GLU A 47 2.06 7.77 5.72
CA GLU A 47 1.21 7.28 6.82
C GLU A 47 0.21 8.32 7.32
N LYS A 48 0.36 9.59 6.92
CA LYS A 48 -0.53 10.70 7.29
C LYS A 48 -1.57 11.00 6.23
N ALA A 49 -2.64 11.66 6.66
CA ALA A 49 -3.64 12.24 5.78
C ALA A 49 -2.99 13.10 4.70
N ASN A 50 -3.42 12.91 3.45
CA ASN A 50 -2.93 13.69 2.31
C ASN A 50 -4.08 14.15 1.40
N PHE A 51 -3.73 14.94 0.39
CA PHE A 51 -4.67 15.53 -0.56
C PHE A 51 -4.65 14.84 -1.92
N CYS A 52 -4.19 13.58 -2.00
CA CYS A 52 -4.10 12.88 -3.27
C CYS A 52 -5.50 12.68 -3.90
N ASP A 53 -5.74 13.33 -5.04
CA ASP A 53 -7.01 13.23 -5.77
C ASP A 53 -7.26 11.83 -6.37
N TYR A 54 -6.19 11.03 -6.51
CA TYR A 54 -6.25 9.65 -6.99
C TYR A 54 -6.47 8.64 -5.86
N PHE A 55 -6.71 9.09 -4.63
CA PHE A 55 -6.91 8.19 -3.51
C PHE A 55 -8.14 7.29 -3.72
N VAL A 56 -7.92 5.98 -3.57
CA VAL A 56 -8.99 4.99 -3.50
C VAL A 56 -8.65 4.07 -2.35
N PHE A 57 -9.53 4.02 -1.34
CA PHE A 57 -9.35 3.16 -0.18
C PHE A 57 -9.22 1.70 -0.66
N ALA A 58 -8.20 1.01 -0.18
CA ALA A 58 -7.99 -0.39 -0.52
C ALA A 58 -9.02 -1.25 0.24
N GLU A 59 -9.97 -1.83 -0.48
CA GLU A 59 -10.92 -2.79 0.07
C GLU A 59 -10.27 -4.19 0.15
N GLY A 60 -10.40 -4.84 1.30
CA GLY A 60 -9.89 -6.19 1.55
C GLY A 60 -8.55 -6.21 2.30
N ASP A 61 -8.15 -7.40 2.74
CA ASP A 61 -6.84 -7.61 3.36
C ASP A 61 -5.75 -7.19 2.38
N ARG A 62 -5.19 -5.99 2.60
CA ARG A 62 -3.77 -5.78 2.32
C ARG A 62 -2.96 -6.54 3.35
N ALA A 63 -3.19 -7.85 3.44
CA ALA A 63 -2.12 -8.75 3.76
C ALA A 63 -1.04 -8.40 2.74
N GLY A 64 -0.02 -7.65 3.15
CA GLY A 64 1.09 -7.32 2.29
C GLY A 64 1.51 -8.62 1.65
N SER A 65 1.32 -8.76 0.33
CA SER A 65 1.17 -10.06 -0.34
C SER A 65 2.00 -11.13 0.33
N PRO A 66 1.43 -11.99 1.19
CA PRO A 66 2.14 -13.16 1.62
C PRO A 66 2.21 -14.07 0.40
N ASP A 67 3.38 -14.67 0.19
CA ASP A 67 3.45 -15.99 -0.44
C ASP A 67 3.01 -16.14 -1.90
N SER A 68 3.67 -15.38 -2.78
CA SER A 68 4.06 -16.01 -4.06
C SER A 68 5.49 -15.68 -4.46
N GLY A 69 5.98 -14.49 -4.06
CA GLY A 69 7.37 -14.10 -4.26
C GLY A 69 8.32 -14.71 -3.22
N THR A 70 7.94 -14.74 -1.94
CA THR A 70 8.86 -15.12 -0.85
C THR A 70 9.21 -16.60 -0.86
N GLU A 71 8.22 -17.48 -1.02
CA GLU A 71 8.45 -18.93 -1.11
C GLU A 71 9.21 -19.29 -2.39
N LYS A 72 8.84 -18.68 -3.52
CA LYS A 72 9.55 -18.88 -4.79
C LYS A 72 10.98 -18.34 -4.73
N ALA A 73 11.22 -17.22 -4.06
CA ALA A 73 12.55 -16.67 -3.83
C ALA A 73 13.38 -17.56 -2.90
N ARG A 74 12.78 -18.14 -1.84
CA ARG A 74 13.43 -19.13 -0.97
C ARG A 74 13.80 -20.40 -1.73
N GLN A 75 12.86 -20.96 -2.49
CA GLN A 75 13.10 -22.14 -3.33
C GLN A 75 14.25 -21.92 -4.32
N GLN A 76 14.25 -20.76 -5.01
CA GLN A 76 15.33 -20.39 -5.93
C GLN A 76 16.68 -20.21 -5.22
N LEU A 77 16.69 -19.72 -3.98
CA LEU A 77 17.89 -19.61 -3.16
C LEU A 77 18.42 -21.00 -2.79
N ASP A 78 17.54 -21.90 -2.33
CA ASP A 78 17.92 -23.27 -1.98
C ASP A 78 18.46 -24.05 -3.20
N ASP A 79 17.84 -23.89 -4.37
CA ASP A 79 18.29 -24.47 -5.64
C ASP A 79 19.67 -23.95 -6.07
N LEU A 80 19.97 -22.67 -5.81
CA LEU A 80 21.27 -22.06 -6.12
C LEU A 80 22.40 -22.60 -5.23
N PHE A 81 22.10 -22.94 -3.98
CA PHE A 81 23.09 -23.40 -2.99
C PHE A 81 23.07 -24.91 -2.72
N LYS A 82 22.17 -25.68 -3.37
CA LYS A 82 22.08 -27.15 -3.34
C LYS A 82 22.16 -27.72 -1.92
N LYS A 83 21.20 -27.37 -1.06
CA LYS A 83 21.00 -28.02 0.24
C LYS A 83 20.01 -29.17 0.16
#